data_AF-A0AAF0R6M5-F1
#
_entry.id   AF-A0AAF0R6M5-F1
#
_cell.length_a   1.000
_cell.length_b   1.000
_cell.length_c   1.000
_cell.angle_alpha   90.00
_cell.angle_beta   90.00
_cell.angle_gamma   90.00
#
_symmetry.space_group_name_H-M   'P 1'
#
loop_
_entity.id
_entity.type
_entity.pdbx_description
1 polymer ?
#
loop_
_entity_poly.entity_id
_entity_poly.type
_entity_poly.pdbx_seq_one_letter_code
_entity_poly.pdbx_strand_id
1 'polypeptide(L)'
;MSSTIEEQLASLTKAIEDLIKCAHEQDANLSKLTNKMDNMIERRLSQAPLKLPKIQDEGEYCVKQINIKEIHISAEGLITIDQLKDFIIEVIEDKFESSSNFSPTYAKAYTQRIDNLKMSKGYQPPKLQQFDGKGNLKQHIAHFIETCNVAETYSDYLVKEFVRSLRENAFDWCTDLEPNSIDCWERLKQEFLNRFNSTRRVVSIIELTKARQGEDELVVDFINRWRSLSLNRKDRLSETYSIEMCIQGMNWDLHYIFQGLNPNTFDELANRLSETSSIEMCIQGMNWGL
;
A
#
# COMPACT_ATOMS: atom_id res chain seq x y z
N MET A 1 46.79 20.84 -31.77
CA MET A 1 45.45 20.65 -31.20
C MET A 1 45.50 19.48 -30.22
N SER A 2 45.98 19.70 -28.99
CA SER A 2 46.20 18.61 -28.01
C SER A 2 45.98 19.06 -26.55
N SER A 3 45.05 19.98 -26.27
CA SER A 3 44.76 20.43 -24.89
C SER A 3 43.43 19.92 -24.32
N THR A 4 42.64 19.15 -25.07
CA THR A 4 41.22 18.92 -24.71
C THR A 4 40.98 17.74 -23.77
N ILE A 5 41.83 16.70 -23.78
CA ILE A 5 41.62 15.48 -22.99
C ILE A 5 42.18 15.65 -21.56
N GLU A 6 43.34 16.30 -21.41
CA GLU A 6 43.94 16.56 -20.10
C GLU A 6 43.09 17.52 -19.26
N GLU A 7 42.50 18.55 -19.87
CA GLU A 7 41.56 19.46 -19.20
C GLU A 7 40.30 18.74 -18.72
N GLN A 8 39.76 17.81 -19.52
CA GLN A 8 38.60 17.03 -19.11
C GLN A 8 38.93 16.04 -17.99
N LEU A 9 40.09 15.40 -18.02
CA LEU A 9 40.56 14.53 -16.94
C LEU A 9 40.79 15.30 -15.63
N ALA A 10 41.37 16.50 -15.70
CA ALA A 10 41.54 17.37 -14.54
C ALA A 10 40.19 17.82 -13.96
N SER A 11 39.21 18.16 -14.81
CA SER A 11 37.87 18.54 -14.40
C SER A 11 37.11 17.38 -13.73
N LEU A 12 37.24 16.17 -14.27
CA LEU A 12 36.64 14.96 -13.69
C LEU A 12 37.26 14.59 -12.34
N THR A 13 38.59 14.68 -12.25
CA THR A 13 39.32 14.41 -11.00
C THR A 13 38.86 15.35 -9.89
N LYS A 14 38.74 16.64 -10.20
CA LYS A 14 38.23 17.65 -9.26
C LYS A 14 36.78 17.38 -8.84
N ALA A 15 35.90 16.98 -9.76
CA ALA A 15 34.52 16.65 -9.43
C ALA A 15 34.41 15.43 -8.50
N ILE A 16 35.28 14.43 -8.67
CA ILE A 16 35.36 13.27 -7.77
C ILE A 16 35.85 13.69 -6.38
N GLU A 17 36.88 14.54 -6.29
CA GLU A 17 37.36 15.08 -5.01
C GLU A 17 36.27 15.87 -4.27
N ASP A 18 35.51 16.70 -4.98
CA ASP A 18 34.39 17.47 -4.42
C ASP A 18 33.26 16.55 -3.91
N LEU A 19 32.96 15.46 -4.64
CA LEU A 19 31.98 14.45 -4.21
C LEU A 19 32.44 13.67 -2.98
N ILE A 20 33.71 13.27 -2.92
CA ILE A 20 34.29 12.59 -1.76
C ILE A 20 34.20 13.49 -0.52
N LYS A 21 34.50 14.78 -0.68
CA LYS A 21 34.36 15.77 0.38
C LYS A 21 32.91 15.90 0.85
N CYS A 22 31.95 15.94 -0.08
CA CYS A 22 30.53 16.01 0.25
C CYS A 22 30.05 14.76 1.00
N ALA A 23 30.49 13.57 0.59
CA ALA A 23 30.18 12.31 1.27
C ALA A 23 30.73 12.30 2.71
N HIS A 24 31.98 12.75 2.91
CA HIS A 24 32.56 12.86 4.25
C HIS A 24 31.83 13.86 5.15
N GLU A 25 31.36 15.00 4.61
CA GLU A 25 30.55 15.95 5.37
C GLU A 25 29.18 15.38 5.76
N GLN A 26 28.56 14.58 4.89
CA GLN A 26 27.31 13.88 5.21
C GLN A 26 27.50 12.84 6.32
N ASP A 27 28.55 12.02 6.26
CA ASP A 27 28.87 11.03 7.30
C ASP A 27 29.14 11.69 8.67
N ALA A 28 29.82 12.84 8.67
CA ALA A 28 30.05 13.61 9.88
C ALA A 28 28.73 14.13 10.49
N ASN A 29 27.76 14.52 9.66
CA ASN A 29 26.44 14.97 10.10
C ASN A 29 25.60 13.80 10.65
N LEU A 30 25.64 12.63 10.00
CA LEU A 30 25.00 11.40 10.49
C LEU A 30 25.58 10.97 11.85
N SER A 31 26.89 11.05 12.01
CA SER A 31 27.57 10.74 13.28
C SER A 31 27.14 11.69 14.41
N LYS A 32 27.00 13.00 14.12
CA LYS A 32 26.48 13.97 15.09
C LYS A 32 25.04 13.68 15.51
N LEU A 33 24.19 13.29 14.55
CA LEU A 33 22.78 12.97 14.83
C LEU A 33 22.66 11.69 15.67
N THR A 34 23.45 10.67 15.35
CA THR A 34 23.52 9.40 16.09
C THR A 34 23.93 9.64 17.53
N ASN A 35 25.03 10.37 17.75
CA ASN A 35 25.47 10.73 19.11
C ASN A 35 24.42 11.55 19.87
N LYS A 36 23.66 12.43 19.20
CA LYS A 36 22.57 13.19 19.84
C LYS A 36 21.42 12.27 20.28
N MET A 37 21.11 11.25 19.49
CA MET A 37 20.08 10.25 19.80
C MET A 37 20.51 9.36 20.97
N ASP A 38 21.74 8.88 20.98
CA ASP A 38 22.28 8.06 22.08
C ASP A 38 22.29 8.84 23.41
N ASN A 39 22.67 10.12 23.37
CA ASN A 39 22.62 11.02 24.54
C ASN A 39 21.18 11.26 25.05
N MET A 40 20.17 11.24 24.18
CA MET A 40 18.77 11.33 24.60
C MET A 40 18.29 10.04 25.25
N ILE A 41 18.74 8.89 24.75
CA ILE A 41 18.41 7.56 25.29
C ILE A 41 19.06 7.37 26.67
N GLU A 42 20.35 7.68 26.81
CA GLU A 42 21.07 7.63 28.10
C GLU A 42 20.44 8.54 29.16
N ARG A 43 19.97 9.74 28.77
CA ARG A 43 19.23 10.64 29.67
C ARG A 43 17.91 10.05 30.16
N ARG A 44 17.23 9.22 29.35
CA ARG A 44 16.02 8.51 29.75
C ARG A 44 16.32 7.32 30.67
N LEU A 45 17.43 6.61 30.43
CA LEU A 45 17.82 5.42 31.21
C LEU A 45 18.37 5.77 32.61
N SER A 46 18.89 6.99 32.79
CA SER A 46 19.49 7.46 34.05
C SER A 46 18.48 7.82 35.15
N GLN A 47 17.17 7.85 34.88
CA GLN A 47 16.13 8.11 35.89
C GLN A 47 15.68 6.80 36.58
N ALA A 48 16.07 6.63 37.84
CA ALA A 48 15.78 5.43 38.65
C ALA A 48 14.32 5.36 39.17
N PRO A 49 13.80 4.17 39.54
CA PRO A 49 12.40 3.78 39.32
C PRO A 49 11.46 3.90 40.54
N LEU A 50 10.20 4.27 40.31
CA LEU A 50 9.09 4.08 41.26
C LEU A 50 8.48 2.68 41.10
N LYS A 51 8.29 1.96 42.22
CA LYS A 51 7.82 0.56 42.26
C LYS A 51 6.39 0.39 41.72
N LEU A 52 6.19 -0.59 40.82
CA LEU A 52 4.88 -1.07 40.34
C LEU A 52 4.24 -2.08 41.32
N PRO A 53 2.91 -2.10 41.45
CA PRO A 53 2.15 -3.35 41.54
C PRO A 53 2.05 -3.98 40.14
N LYS A 54 2.38 -5.27 40.03
CA LYS A 54 2.26 -6.06 38.78
C LYS A 54 0.79 -6.16 38.35
N ILE A 55 0.51 -5.78 37.11
CA ILE A 55 -0.10 -6.60 36.03
C ILE A 55 0.29 -5.90 34.70
N GLN A 56 0.70 -6.71 33.73
CA GLN A 56 1.41 -6.30 32.51
C GLN A 56 0.47 -5.65 31.49
N ASP A 57 0.77 -4.41 31.14
CA ASP A 57 0.37 -3.77 29.90
C ASP A 57 1.36 -2.62 29.59
N GLU A 58 1.28 -2.11 28.36
CA GLU A 58 1.66 -0.76 27.90
C GLU A 58 2.80 -0.63 26.88
N GLY A 59 2.36 -0.42 25.62
CA GLY A 59 3.00 0.50 24.69
C GLY A 59 2.74 1.96 25.08
N GLU A 60 3.75 2.80 24.86
CA GLU A 60 3.97 4.14 25.39
C GLU A 60 2.94 5.20 24.92
N TYR A 61 2.43 5.98 25.88
CA TYR A 61 1.48 7.08 25.71
C TYR A 61 1.99 8.24 24.86
N CYS A 62 1.12 8.75 23.98
CA CYS A 62 1.26 10.08 23.37
C CYS A 62 0.78 11.17 24.36
N VAL A 63 1.55 12.24 24.49
CA VAL A 63 1.31 13.40 25.36
C VAL A 63 -0.10 13.96 25.13
N LYS A 64 -0.94 13.93 26.18
CA LYS A 64 -2.25 14.56 26.17
C LYS A 64 -2.09 16.07 26.15
N GLN A 65 -2.41 16.71 25.02
CA GLN A 65 -2.72 18.14 25.01
C GLN A 65 -4.06 18.31 25.72
N ILE A 66 -4.03 18.65 27.01
CA ILE A 66 -5.24 19.06 27.73
C ILE A 66 -5.54 20.48 27.25
N ASN A 67 -6.64 20.65 26.50
CA ASN A 67 -7.14 21.97 26.16
C ASN A 67 -7.78 22.56 27.44
N ILE A 68 -7.02 23.37 28.18
CA ILE A 68 -7.51 24.03 29.39
C ILE A 68 -8.41 25.18 28.93
N LYS A 69 -9.74 25.04 29.13
CA LYS A 69 -10.66 26.18 29.03
C LYS A 69 -10.37 27.11 30.21
N GLU A 70 -9.88 28.32 29.93
CA GLU A 70 -9.62 29.34 30.95
C GLU A 70 -10.94 29.77 31.62
N ILE A 71 -10.95 29.78 32.96
CA ILE A 71 -12.07 30.26 33.76
C ILE A 71 -11.98 31.79 33.77
N HIS A 72 -13.06 32.47 33.36
CA HIS A 72 -13.13 33.93 33.47
C HIS A 72 -13.30 34.33 34.94
N ILE A 73 -12.25 34.93 35.52
CA ILE A 73 -12.23 35.40 36.91
C ILE A 73 -12.80 36.83 36.96
N SER A 74 -13.74 37.10 37.87
CA SER A 74 -14.26 38.46 38.12
C SER A 74 -13.14 39.39 38.62
N ALA A 75 -13.34 40.71 38.52
CA ALA A 75 -12.38 41.73 38.92
C ALA A 75 -11.93 41.61 40.40
N GLU A 76 -12.71 40.94 41.26
CA GLU A 76 -12.39 40.66 42.67
C GLU A 76 -11.54 39.39 42.89
N GLY A 77 -11.12 38.67 41.85
CA GLY A 77 -10.22 37.51 41.98
C GLY A 77 -10.85 36.26 42.62
N LEU A 78 -12.16 36.24 42.83
CA LEU A 78 -12.90 35.15 43.45
C LEU A 78 -13.81 34.46 42.43
N ILE A 79 -13.71 33.14 42.35
CA ILE A 79 -14.63 32.29 41.58
C ILE A 79 -15.84 32.01 42.48
N THR A 80 -17.05 32.27 41.98
CA THR A 80 -18.26 31.96 42.74
C THR A 80 -18.52 30.46 42.76
N ILE A 81 -19.20 29.97 43.81
CA ILE A 81 -19.56 28.55 43.93
C ILE A 81 -20.39 28.08 42.73
N ASP A 82 -21.23 28.95 42.16
CA ASP A 82 -22.07 28.62 41.01
C ASP A 82 -21.25 28.51 39.72
N GLN A 83 -20.29 29.40 39.48
CA GLN A 83 -19.34 29.26 38.35
C GLN A 83 -18.51 27.98 38.45
N LEU A 84 -18.10 27.60 39.66
CA LEU A 84 -17.37 26.34 39.88
C LEU A 84 -18.26 25.12 39.63
N LYS A 85 -19.53 25.17 40.06
CA LYS A 85 -20.50 24.09 39.80
C LYS A 85 -20.78 23.94 38.32
N ASP A 86 -21.03 25.02 37.60
CA ASP A 86 -21.32 24.99 36.16
C ASP A 86 -20.13 24.43 35.37
N PHE A 87 -18.91 24.82 35.74
CA PHE A 87 -17.70 24.25 35.14
C PHE A 87 -17.54 22.76 35.42
N ILE A 88 -17.79 22.32 36.65
CA ILE A 88 -17.74 20.90 37.02
C ILE A 88 -18.81 20.11 36.26
N ILE A 89 -20.02 20.65 36.15
CA ILE A 89 -21.12 20.04 35.39
C ILE A 89 -20.73 19.93 33.92
N GLU A 90 -20.22 20.99 33.30
CA GLU A 90 -19.78 21.00 31.89
C GLU A 90 -18.66 19.97 31.63
N VAL A 91 -17.66 19.90 32.51
CA VAL A 91 -16.55 18.93 32.40
C VAL A 91 -17.03 17.49 32.60
N ILE A 92 -18.03 17.27 33.46
CA ILE A 92 -18.62 15.95 33.65
C ILE A 92 -19.48 15.59 32.44
N GLU A 93 -20.31 16.50 31.91
CA GLU A 93 -21.16 16.28 30.74
C GLU A 93 -20.36 16.00 29.46
N ASP A 94 -19.27 16.73 29.20
CA ASP A 94 -18.35 16.48 28.07
C ASP A 94 -17.71 15.08 28.15
N LYS A 95 -17.44 14.60 29.38
CA LYS A 95 -16.96 13.24 29.62
C LYS A 95 -18.07 12.18 29.59
N PHE A 96 -19.31 12.55 29.90
CA PHE A 96 -20.44 11.62 29.97
C PHE A 96 -21.13 11.41 28.62
N GLU A 97 -21.14 12.40 27.72
CA GLU A 97 -21.51 12.23 26.31
C GLU A 97 -20.55 11.29 25.56
N SER A 98 -19.32 11.15 26.06
CA SER A 98 -18.35 10.16 25.57
C SER A 98 -18.55 8.75 26.14
N SER A 99 -19.45 8.58 27.11
CA SER A 99 -19.74 7.33 27.82
C SER A 99 -21.25 7.03 27.88
N SER A 100 -22.00 7.42 26.85
CA SER A 100 -23.37 6.94 26.69
C SER A 100 -23.36 5.43 26.55
N ASN A 101 -23.83 4.75 27.60
CA ASN A 101 -23.99 3.31 27.69
C ASN A 101 -25.04 2.81 26.68
N PHE A 102 -24.68 2.77 25.40
CA PHE A 102 -25.22 1.77 24.51
C PHE A 102 -24.38 0.53 24.70
N SER A 103 -24.99 -0.59 25.09
CA SER A 103 -24.39 -1.90 24.82
C SER A 103 -24.03 -1.89 23.33
N PRO A 104 -22.74 -1.91 22.95
CA PRO A 104 -22.41 -1.89 21.54
C PRO A 104 -22.71 -3.30 21.05
N THR A 105 -23.86 -3.48 20.41
CA THR A 105 -24.11 -4.68 19.58
C THR A 105 -23.01 -4.82 18.52
N TYR A 106 -22.29 -3.73 18.23
CA TYR A 106 -21.14 -3.66 17.36
C TYR A 106 -19.96 -2.92 18.03
N ALA A 107 -18.92 -3.66 18.39
CA ALA A 107 -17.65 -3.07 18.81
C ALA A 107 -16.78 -2.81 17.57
N LYS A 108 -16.21 -1.60 17.45
CA LYS A 108 -15.39 -1.24 16.30
C LYS A 108 -14.06 -1.98 16.32
N ALA A 109 -13.64 -2.45 15.15
CA ALA A 109 -12.36 -3.13 14.97
C ALA A 109 -11.15 -2.22 15.26
N TYR A 110 -11.30 -0.91 15.08
CA TYR A 110 -10.22 0.06 15.27
C TYR A 110 -10.28 0.77 16.63
N THR A 111 -9.11 1.22 17.09
CA THR A 111 -8.94 1.84 18.42
C THR A 111 -9.80 3.09 18.63
N GLN A 112 -10.10 3.39 19.90
CA GLN A 112 -10.84 4.59 20.29
C GLN A 112 -10.16 5.89 19.81
N ARG A 113 -8.83 5.92 19.68
CA ARG A 113 -8.08 7.06 19.11
C ARG A 113 -8.59 7.40 17.71
N ILE A 114 -8.69 6.37 16.87
CA ILE A 114 -9.20 6.49 15.51
C ILE A 114 -10.68 6.86 15.56
N ASP A 115 -11.46 6.23 16.44
CA ASP A 115 -12.90 6.51 16.48
C ASP A 115 -13.23 7.96 16.85
N ASN A 116 -12.45 8.54 17.76
CA ASN A 116 -12.60 9.90 18.23
C ASN A 116 -12.13 10.97 17.23
N LEU A 117 -11.56 10.58 16.08
CA LEU A 117 -11.19 11.54 15.03
C LEU A 117 -12.42 12.25 14.49
N LYS A 118 -12.44 13.58 14.66
CA LYS A 118 -13.49 14.46 14.13
C LYS A 118 -13.01 15.09 12.82
N MET A 119 -13.87 15.08 11.82
CA MET A 119 -13.59 15.75 10.56
C MET A 119 -13.66 17.27 10.77
N SER A 120 -12.88 18.02 10.00
CA SER A 120 -12.98 19.49 10.03
C SER A 120 -14.37 19.95 9.64
N LYS A 121 -14.80 21.09 10.20
CA LYS A 121 -16.10 21.69 9.85
C LYS A 121 -16.10 22.01 8.34
N GLY A 122 -17.07 21.47 7.62
CA GLY A 122 -17.22 21.64 6.17
C GLY A 122 -16.63 20.50 5.33
N TYR A 123 -16.01 19.50 5.95
CA TYR A 123 -15.55 18.30 5.24
C TYR A 123 -16.73 17.56 4.59
N GLN A 124 -16.62 17.28 3.29
CA GLN A 124 -17.54 16.43 2.55
C GLN A 124 -16.83 15.11 2.26
N PRO A 125 -17.33 13.97 2.77
CA PRO A 125 -16.76 12.67 2.46
C PRO A 125 -16.75 12.42 0.95
N PRO A 126 -15.62 11.96 0.38
CA PRO A 126 -15.57 11.62 -1.02
C PRO A 126 -16.50 10.43 -1.30
N LYS A 127 -16.93 10.33 -2.55
CA LYS A 127 -17.70 9.17 -3.00
C LYS A 127 -16.75 8.01 -3.21
N LEU A 128 -16.73 7.09 -2.25
CA LEU A 128 -15.89 5.91 -2.29
C LEU A 128 -16.52 4.80 -3.14
N GLN A 129 -15.70 4.15 -3.96
CA GLN A 129 -16.09 2.91 -4.61
C GLN A 129 -16.31 1.82 -3.55
N GLN A 130 -17.44 1.13 -3.62
CA GLN A 130 -17.75 0.03 -2.71
C GLN A 130 -17.07 -1.28 -3.14
N PHE A 131 -16.57 -2.06 -2.18
CA PHE A 131 -15.95 -3.36 -2.39
C PHE A 131 -16.67 -4.44 -1.56
N ASP A 132 -17.12 -5.50 -2.22
CA ASP A 132 -17.85 -6.64 -1.63
C ASP A 132 -16.96 -7.86 -1.32
N GLY A 133 -15.65 -7.74 -1.52
CA GLY A 133 -14.73 -8.85 -1.41
C GLY A 133 -14.35 -9.49 -2.75
N LYS A 134 -14.96 -9.06 -3.87
CA LYS A 134 -14.70 -9.60 -5.21
C LYS A 134 -14.00 -8.57 -6.11
N GLY A 135 -13.15 -9.06 -7.00
CA GLY A 135 -12.42 -8.23 -7.97
C GLY A 135 -10.96 -7.99 -7.59
N ASN A 136 -10.35 -6.96 -8.17
CA ASN A 136 -8.93 -6.67 -7.98
C ASN A 136 -8.70 -5.82 -6.73
N LEU A 137 -8.19 -6.43 -5.66
CA LEU A 137 -7.89 -5.77 -4.39
C LEU A 137 -6.91 -4.61 -4.53
N LYS A 138 -5.85 -4.79 -5.33
CA LYS A 138 -4.80 -3.77 -5.50
C LYS A 138 -5.38 -2.53 -6.19
N GLN A 139 -6.25 -2.74 -7.17
CA GLN A 139 -6.95 -1.66 -7.86
C GLN A 139 -7.91 -0.94 -6.91
N HIS A 140 -8.64 -1.67 -6.08
CA HIS A 140 -9.52 -1.07 -5.07
C HIS A 140 -8.74 -0.20 -4.08
N ILE A 141 -7.63 -0.71 -3.53
CA ILE A 141 -6.76 0.06 -2.61
C ILE A 141 -6.18 1.29 -3.30
N ALA A 142 -5.68 1.16 -4.52
CA ALA A 142 -5.13 2.28 -5.28
C ALA A 142 -6.17 3.37 -5.52
N HIS A 143 -7.36 2.99 -6.00
CA HIS A 143 -8.47 3.93 -6.21
C HIS A 143 -8.93 4.58 -4.91
N PHE A 144 -8.97 3.83 -3.81
CA PHE A 144 -9.31 4.37 -2.50
C PHE A 144 -8.31 5.45 -2.07
N ILE A 145 -7.01 5.17 -2.14
CA ILE A 145 -5.95 6.13 -1.77
C ILE A 145 -6.05 7.39 -2.64
N GLU A 146 -6.19 7.22 -3.96
CA GLU A 146 -6.31 8.33 -4.92
C GLU A 146 -7.55 9.19 -4.65
N THR A 147 -8.66 8.55 -4.31
CA THR A 147 -9.95 9.23 -4.02
C THR A 147 -9.90 9.99 -2.70
N CYS A 148 -9.22 9.46 -1.70
CA CYS A 148 -9.12 10.11 -0.40
C CYS A 148 -8.21 11.36 -0.47
N ASN A 149 -7.23 11.42 -1.38
CA ASN A 149 -6.32 12.57 -1.60
C ASN A 149 -5.91 13.28 -0.29
N VAL A 150 -5.56 12.50 0.73
CA VAL A 150 -5.22 13.02 2.05
C VAL A 150 -3.70 13.16 2.12
N ALA A 151 -3.21 14.32 2.56
CA ALA A 151 -1.79 14.48 2.90
C ALA A 151 -1.37 13.36 3.87
N GLU A 152 -0.09 12.92 3.81
CA GLU A 152 0.49 11.83 4.60
C GLU A 152 0.18 11.89 6.12
N THR A 153 -0.19 13.05 6.63
CA THR A 153 -0.49 13.36 8.03
C THR A 153 -1.80 12.76 8.58
N TYR A 154 -2.63 12.12 7.75
CA TYR A 154 -3.95 11.60 8.18
C TYR A 154 -4.10 10.09 7.94
N SER A 155 -3.08 9.29 8.24
CA SER A 155 -3.15 7.82 8.10
C SER A 155 -4.28 7.18 8.92
N ASP A 156 -4.54 7.64 10.15
CA ASP A 156 -5.63 7.13 10.98
C ASP A 156 -7.02 7.41 10.38
N TYR A 157 -7.16 8.49 9.60
CA TYR A 157 -8.40 8.84 8.92
C TYR A 157 -8.73 7.82 7.82
N LEU A 158 -7.71 7.30 7.12
CA LEU A 158 -7.87 6.28 6.08
C LEU A 158 -8.52 5.02 6.64
N VAL A 159 -8.28 4.66 7.90
CA VAL A 159 -8.94 3.51 8.55
C VAL A 159 -10.46 3.69 8.55
N LYS A 160 -10.96 4.86 8.98
CA LYS A 160 -12.41 5.13 9.05
C LYS A 160 -13.04 5.14 7.66
N GLU A 161 -12.41 5.82 6.71
CA GLU A 161 -12.96 5.90 5.36
C GLU A 161 -12.91 4.57 4.63
N PHE A 162 -11.87 3.77 4.85
CA PHE A 162 -11.77 2.46 4.21
C PHE A 162 -12.88 1.53 4.69
N VAL A 163 -13.20 1.51 5.99
CA VAL A 163 -14.35 0.73 6.47
C VAL A 163 -15.66 1.16 5.79
N ARG A 164 -15.80 2.43 5.41
CA ARG A 164 -16.96 2.95 4.65
C ARG A 164 -16.96 2.56 3.17
N SER A 165 -15.83 2.13 2.62
CA SER A 165 -15.75 1.59 1.25
C SER A 165 -16.04 0.10 1.19
N LEU A 166 -16.27 -0.58 2.31
CA LEU A 166 -16.60 -2.00 2.36
C LEU A 166 -18.12 -2.22 2.40
N ARG A 167 -18.58 -3.26 1.71
CA ARG A 167 -19.97 -3.76 1.77
C ARG A 167 -20.00 -5.28 1.87
N GLU A 168 -21.16 -5.83 2.21
CA GLU A 168 -21.42 -7.28 2.21
C GLU A 168 -20.30 -8.07 2.92
N ASN A 169 -19.82 -9.15 2.32
CA ASN A 169 -18.79 -10.03 2.88
C ASN A 169 -17.48 -9.30 3.27
N ALA A 170 -17.15 -8.18 2.63
CA ALA A 170 -16.01 -7.36 3.03
C ALA A 170 -16.29 -6.57 4.32
N PHE A 171 -17.51 -6.06 4.46
CA PHE A 171 -17.93 -5.38 5.69
C PHE A 171 -18.09 -6.36 6.84
N ASP A 172 -18.73 -7.52 6.60
CA ASP A 172 -18.90 -8.59 7.60
C ASP A 172 -17.54 -9.01 8.20
N TRP A 173 -16.53 -9.22 7.33
CA TRP A 173 -15.16 -9.48 7.79
C TRP A 173 -14.62 -8.38 8.70
N CYS A 174 -14.85 -7.11 8.36
CA CYS A 174 -14.38 -6.00 9.19
C CYS A 174 -15.08 -6.00 10.55
N THR A 175 -16.36 -6.42 10.61
CA THR A 175 -17.10 -6.52 11.87
C THR A 175 -16.69 -7.71 12.73
N ASP A 176 -16.14 -8.76 12.12
CA ASP A 176 -15.62 -9.95 12.81
C ASP A 176 -14.20 -9.78 13.36
N LEU A 177 -13.52 -8.67 13.04
CA LEU A 177 -12.19 -8.38 13.58
C LEU A 177 -12.25 -8.18 15.11
N GLU A 178 -11.19 -8.62 15.79
CA GLU A 178 -11.05 -8.37 17.23
C GLU A 178 -11.18 -6.87 17.53
N PRO A 179 -12.03 -6.46 18.49
CA PRO A 179 -12.21 -5.06 18.83
C PRO A 179 -10.90 -4.38 19.22
N ASN A 180 -10.73 -3.13 18.80
CA ASN A 180 -9.52 -2.33 19.03
C ASN A 180 -8.21 -2.94 18.47
N SER A 181 -8.29 -3.99 17.64
CA SER A 181 -7.09 -4.60 17.06
C SER A 181 -6.48 -3.72 15.96
N ILE A 182 -7.24 -2.85 15.30
CA ILE A 182 -6.71 -1.97 14.25
C ILE A 182 -6.29 -0.60 14.82
N ASP A 183 -5.00 -0.33 14.87
CA ASP A 183 -4.41 0.88 15.43
C ASP A 183 -3.80 1.84 14.39
N CYS A 184 -3.71 1.42 13.12
CA CYS A 184 -3.21 2.25 12.01
C CYS A 184 -3.66 1.71 10.64
N TRP A 185 -3.47 2.54 9.61
CA TRP A 185 -3.79 2.19 8.21
C TRP A 185 -3.05 0.94 7.71
N GLU A 186 -1.74 0.85 7.94
CA GLU A 186 -0.95 -0.27 7.41
C GLU A 186 -1.37 -1.61 8.02
N ARG A 187 -1.76 -1.63 9.30
CA ARG A 187 -2.31 -2.82 9.95
C ARG A 187 -3.64 -3.25 9.30
N LEU A 188 -4.57 -2.31 9.10
CA LEU A 188 -5.85 -2.62 8.42
C LEU A 188 -5.63 -3.17 7.02
N LYS A 189 -4.78 -2.48 6.25
CA LYS A 189 -4.44 -2.86 4.87
C LYS A 189 -3.81 -4.24 4.79
N GLN A 190 -2.93 -4.58 5.73
CA GLN A 190 -2.33 -5.91 5.81
C GLN A 190 -3.37 -6.98 6.11
N GLU A 191 -4.23 -6.79 7.11
CA GLU A 191 -5.29 -7.74 7.46
C GLU A 191 -6.28 -7.95 6.30
N PHE A 192 -6.67 -6.85 5.65
CA PHE A 192 -7.53 -6.88 4.46
C PHE A 192 -6.89 -7.68 3.31
N LEU A 193 -5.61 -7.42 3.01
CA LEU A 193 -4.88 -8.17 2.00
C LEU A 193 -4.77 -9.65 2.39
N ASN A 194 -4.47 -9.98 3.65
CA ASN A 194 -4.37 -11.37 4.08
C ASN A 194 -5.69 -12.13 3.89
N ARG A 195 -6.82 -11.52 4.25
CA ARG A 195 -8.14 -12.10 4.11
C ARG A 195 -8.53 -12.31 2.65
N PHE A 196 -8.48 -11.25 1.84
CA PHE A 196 -9.05 -11.27 0.50
C PHE A 196 -8.07 -11.73 -0.58
N ASN A 197 -6.75 -11.62 -0.37
CA ASN A 197 -5.75 -12.13 -1.32
C ASN A 197 -5.70 -13.68 -1.31
N SER A 198 -6.03 -14.30 -0.17
CA SER A 198 -6.11 -15.77 -0.04
C SER A 198 -7.25 -16.39 -0.87
N THR A 199 -8.24 -15.61 -1.29
CA THR A 199 -9.35 -16.10 -2.11
C THR A 199 -9.05 -16.11 -3.62
N ARG A 200 -7.96 -15.45 -4.06
CA ARG A 200 -7.57 -15.45 -5.47
C ARG A 200 -6.82 -16.74 -5.77
N ARG A 201 -7.34 -17.58 -6.68
CA ARG A 201 -6.61 -18.75 -7.19
C ARG A 201 -5.27 -18.27 -7.75
N VAL A 202 -4.19 -18.62 -7.07
CA VAL A 202 -2.83 -18.37 -7.55
C VAL A 202 -2.55 -19.39 -8.63
N VAL A 203 -2.27 -18.91 -9.84
CA VAL A 203 -1.86 -19.79 -10.93
C VAL A 203 -0.42 -20.26 -10.68
N SER A 204 -0.19 -21.56 -10.79
CA SER A 204 1.15 -22.15 -10.66
C SER A 204 1.92 -22.11 -11.98
N ILE A 205 3.26 -22.23 -11.92
CA ILE A 205 4.11 -22.42 -13.11
C ILE A 205 3.67 -23.66 -13.90
N ILE A 206 3.28 -24.72 -13.20
CA ILE A 206 2.83 -25.97 -13.79
C ILE A 206 1.55 -25.78 -14.60
N GLU A 207 0.61 -24.97 -14.12
CA GLU A 207 -0.62 -24.65 -14.85
C GLU A 207 -0.34 -23.81 -16.10
N LEU A 208 0.56 -22.82 -16.01
CA LEU A 208 0.96 -22.02 -17.18
C LEU A 208 1.67 -22.86 -18.25
N THR A 209 2.59 -23.73 -17.84
CA THR A 209 3.32 -24.64 -18.75
C THR A 209 2.44 -25.72 -19.35
N LYS A 210 1.26 -25.99 -18.78
CA LYS A 210 0.24 -26.90 -19.33
C LYS A 210 -0.77 -26.21 -20.23
N ALA A 211 -0.81 -24.87 -20.27
CA ALA A 211 -1.69 -24.16 -21.19
C ALA A 211 -1.27 -24.46 -22.63
N ARG A 212 -2.22 -24.92 -23.45
CA ARG A 212 -2.04 -25.22 -24.87
C ARG A 212 -3.03 -24.41 -25.68
N GLN A 213 -2.62 -24.02 -26.89
CA GLN A 213 -3.51 -23.55 -27.93
C GLN A 213 -4.46 -24.69 -28.30
N GLY A 214 -5.76 -24.39 -28.38
CA GLY A 214 -6.76 -25.35 -28.86
C GLY A 214 -6.60 -25.61 -30.37
N GLU A 215 -7.09 -26.75 -30.85
CA GLU A 215 -6.98 -27.14 -32.27
C GLU A 215 -7.59 -26.08 -33.22
N ASP A 216 -8.72 -25.48 -32.84
CA ASP A 216 -9.41 -24.44 -33.60
C ASP A 216 -9.23 -23.02 -33.02
N GLU A 217 -8.36 -22.84 -32.02
CA GLU A 217 -8.15 -21.56 -31.36
C GLU A 217 -7.16 -20.70 -32.16
N LEU A 218 -7.55 -19.47 -32.51
CA LEU A 218 -6.62 -18.51 -33.10
C LEU A 218 -5.46 -18.23 -32.14
N VAL A 219 -4.25 -18.12 -32.67
CA VAL A 219 -3.04 -17.88 -31.84
C VAL A 219 -3.15 -16.60 -31.02
N VAL A 220 -3.79 -15.56 -31.55
CA VAL A 220 -4.02 -14.30 -30.83
C VAL A 220 -4.92 -14.52 -29.61
N ASP A 221 -5.95 -15.35 -29.73
CA ASP A 221 -6.86 -15.68 -28.63
C ASP A 221 -6.14 -16.51 -27.56
N PHE A 222 -5.32 -17.48 -28.00
CA PHE A 222 -4.45 -18.24 -27.10
C PHE A 222 -3.50 -17.33 -26.31
N ILE A 223 -2.81 -16.40 -26.98
CA ILE A 223 -1.89 -15.45 -26.33
C ILE A 223 -2.63 -14.59 -25.31
N ASN A 224 -3.81 -14.07 -25.64
CA ASN A 224 -4.61 -13.27 -24.73
C ASN A 224 -5.08 -14.08 -23.51
N ARG A 225 -5.51 -15.32 -23.73
CA ARG A 225 -5.89 -16.25 -22.65
C ARG A 225 -4.71 -16.59 -21.76
N TRP A 226 -3.55 -16.89 -22.34
CA TRP A 226 -2.32 -17.20 -21.62
C TRP A 226 -1.84 -16.00 -20.78
N ARG A 227 -1.82 -14.80 -21.36
CA ARG A 227 -1.47 -13.55 -20.65
C ARG A 227 -2.44 -13.27 -19.51
N SER A 228 -3.74 -13.45 -19.73
CA SER A 228 -4.74 -13.29 -18.67
C SER A 228 -4.55 -14.29 -17.54
N LEU A 229 -4.16 -15.53 -17.87
CA LEU A 229 -3.85 -16.57 -16.89
C LEU A 229 -2.59 -16.24 -16.09
N SER A 230 -1.54 -15.70 -16.73
CA SER A 230 -0.28 -15.34 -16.06
C SER A 230 -0.41 -14.16 -15.09
N LEU A 231 -1.36 -13.24 -15.32
CA LEU A 231 -1.68 -12.13 -14.39
C LEU A 231 -2.23 -12.59 -13.03
N ASN A 232 -2.65 -13.85 -12.90
CA ASN A 232 -3.09 -14.45 -11.65
C ASN A 232 -1.95 -15.11 -10.86
N ARG A 233 -0.69 -15.05 -11.33
CA ARG A 233 0.47 -15.47 -10.55
C ARG A 233 0.76 -14.50 -9.39
N LYS A 234 1.28 -15.07 -8.30
CA LYS A 234 1.75 -14.31 -7.14
C LYS A 234 3.04 -13.54 -7.47
N ASP A 235 3.98 -14.19 -8.17
CA ASP A 235 5.25 -13.61 -8.56
C ASP A 235 5.23 -13.18 -10.03
N ARG A 236 5.82 -12.01 -10.33
CA ARG A 236 6.00 -11.56 -11.71
C ARG A 236 7.02 -12.46 -12.40
N LEU A 237 6.64 -12.97 -13.55
CA LEU A 237 7.56 -13.62 -14.47
C LEU A 237 8.35 -12.57 -15.25
N SER A 238 9.60 -12.88 -15.60
CA SER A 238 10.31 -12.09 -16.60
C SER A 238 9.56 -12.21 -17.94
N GLU A 239 9.65 -11.16 -18.75
CA GLU A 239 8.99 -11.13 -20.06
C GLU A 239 9.50 -12.26 -20.95
N THR A 240 10.82 -12.45 -21.01
CA THR A 240 11.46 -13.55 -21.74
C THR A 240 10.93 -14.92 -21.34
N TYR A 241 10.86 -15.23 -20.04
CA TYR A 241 10.37 -16.53 -19.58
C TYR A 241 8.86 -16.70 -19.83
N SER A 242 8.11 -15.59 -19.78
CA SER A 242 6.68 -15.60 -20.12
C SER A 242 6.46 -15.93 -21.59
N ILE A 243 7.27 -15.35 -22.47
CA ILE A 243 7.20 -15.58 -23.92
C ILE A 243 7.62 -17.01 -24.24
N GLU A 244 8.71 -17.51 -23.64
CA GLU A 244 9.16 -18.89 -23.83
C GLU A 244 8.05 -19.90 -23.48
N MET A 245 7.44 -19.77 -22.30
CA MET A 245 6.33 -20.63 -21.89
C MET A 245 5.08 -20.47 -22.76
N CYS A 246 4.81 -19.25 -23.24
CA CYS A 246 3.71 -18.99 -24.16
C CYS A 246 3.96 -19.72 -25.50
N ILE A 247 5.15 -19.60 -26.07
CA ILE A 247 5.58 -20.27 -27.31
C ILE A 247 5.51 -21.79 -27.16
N GLN A 248 5.91 -22.35 -26.02
CA GLN A 248 5.78 -23.78 -25.71
C GLN A 248 4.33 -24.28 -25.72
N GLY A 249 3.37 -23.38 -25.51
CA GLY A 249 1.95 -23.71 -25.54
C GLY A 249 1.28 -23.58 -26.92
N MET A 250 1.97 -23.01 -27.91
CA MET A 250 1.42 -22.81 -29.26
C MET A 250 1.32 -24.12 -30.05
N ASN A 251 0.54 -24.08 -31.14
CA ASN A 251 0.55 -25.14 -32.15
C ASN A 251 1.97 -25.40 -32.66
N TRP A 252 2.25 -26.65 -33.02
CA TRP A 252 3.59 -27.14 -33.32
C TRP A 252 4.31 -26.33 -34.43
N ASP A 253 3.58 -25.92 -35.48
CA ASP A 253 4.10 -25.10 -36.57
C ASP A 253 4.67 -23.76 -36.06
N LEU A 254 3.87 -23.04 -35.28
CA LEU A 254 4.24 -21.75 -34.71
C LEU A 254 5.31 -21.90 -33.63
N HIS A 255 5.22 -22.94 -32.80
CA HIS A 255 6.23 -23.26 -31.80
C HIS A 255 7.62 -23.39 -32.44
N TYR A 256 7.71 -24.16 -33.53
CA TYR A 256 8.97 -24.38 -34.25
C TYR A 256 9.51 -23.09 -34.88
N ILE A 257 8.65 -22.29 -35.50
CA ILE A 257 9.02 -21.00 -36.09
C ILE A 257 9.57 -20.05 -35.02
N PHE A 258 8.85 -19.88 -33.89
CA PHE A 258 9.25 -18.93 -32.86
C PHE A 258 10.44 -19.38 -32.01
N GLN A 259 10.72 -20.69 -31.92
CA GLN A 259 11.99 -21.16 -31.34
C GLN A 259 13.20 -20.67 -32.14
N GLY A 260 13.11 -20.64 -33.48
CA GLY A 260 14.18 -20.14 -34.35
C GLY A 260 14.32 -18.62 -34.35
N LEU A 261 13.20 -17.90 -34.23
CA LEU A 261 13.18 -16.44 -34.21
C LEU A 261 13.55 -15.84 -32.85
N ASN A 262 13.29 -16.59 -31.76
CA ASN A 262 13.59 -16.22 -30.38
C ASN A 262 13.17 -14.79 -29.98
N PRO A 263 11.86 -14.46 -30.05
CA PRO A 263 11.38 -13.14 -29.69
C PRO A 263 11.53 -12.88 -28.19
N ASN A 264 12.03 -11.69 -27.85
CA ASN A 264 12.31 -11.32 -26.46
C ASN A 264 11.23 -10.43 -25.84
N THR A 265 10.30 -9.91 -26.64
CA THR A 265 9.14 -9.12 -26.20
C THR A 265 7.85 -9.60 -26.86
N PHE A 266 6.71 -9.32 -26.24
CA PHE A 266 5.42 -9.66 -26.84
C PHE A 266 5.12 -8.85 -28.10
N ASP A 267 5.69 -7.66 -28.23
CA ASP A 267 5.57 -6.84 -29.44
C ASP A 267 6.35 -7.46 -30.60
N GLU A 268 7.55 -7.98 -30.33
CA GLU A 268 8.32 -8.74 -31.31
C GLU A 268 7.55 -9.99 -31.73
N LEU A 269 7.01 -10.75 -30.78
CA LEU A 269 6.16 -11.92 -31.07
C LEU A 269 4.96 -11.54 -31.94
N ALA A 270 4.27 -10.43 -31.65
CA ALA A 270 3.12 -9.96 -32.42
C ALA A 270 3.50 -9.50 -33.84
N ASN A 271 4.62 -8.79 -33.99
CA ASN A 271 5.14 -8.38 -35.30
C ASN A 271 5.53 -9.59 -36.14
N ARG A 272 6.18 -10.60 -35.54
CA ARG A 272 6.52 -11.83 -36.25
C ARG A 272 5.27 -12.65 -36.58
N LEU A 273 4.25 -12.64 -35.74
CA LEU A 273 2.96 -13.29 -36.04
C LEU A 273 2.26 -12.65 -37.25
N SER A 274 2.30 -11.32 -37.38
CA SER A 274 1.71 -10.64 -38.55
C SER A 274 2.53 -10.88 -39.83
N GLU A 275 3.85 -10.96 -39.73
CA GLU A 275 4.75 -11.40 -40.81
C GLU A 275 4.47 -12.87 -41.22
N THR A 276 4.28 -13.75 -40.24
CA THR A 276 4.07 -15.19 -40.47
C THR A 276 2.65 -15.50 -40.94
N SER A 277 1.64 -14.74 -40.51
CA SER A 277 0.26 -14.83 -41.05
C SER A 277 0.21 -14.46 -42.53
N SER A 278 1.10 -13.56 -42.99
CA SER A 278 1.27 -13.28 -44.42
C SER A 278 1.89 -14.48 -45.16
N ILE A 279 2.68 -15.32 -44.48
CA ILE A 279 3.28 -16.54 -45.04
C ILE A 279 2.29 -17.72 -44.99
N GLU A 280 1.50 -17.90 -43.93
CA GLU A 280 0.41 -18.90 -43.89
C GLU A 280 -0.66 -18.63 -44.96
N MET A 281 -1.02 -17.36 -45.21
CA MET A 281 -1.87 -17.00 -46.36
C MET A 281 -1.20 -17.30 -47.70
N CYS A 282 0.12 -17.15 -47.83
CA CYS A 282 0.86 -17.52 -49.04
C CYS A 282 0.97 -19.03 -49.23
N ILE A 283 1.10 -19.81 -48.15
CA ILE A 283 1.19 -21.28 -48.18
C ILE A 283 -0.20 -21.90 -48.47
N GLN A 284 -1.28 -21.36 -47.88
CA GLN A 284 -2.64 -21.77 -48.23
C GLN A 284 -3.05 -21.34 -49.64
N GLY A 285 -2.52 -20.22 -50.15
CA GLY A 285 -2.70 -19.75 -51.53
C GLY A 285 -1.93 -20.54 -52.60
N MET A 286 -0.94 -21.37 -52.20
CA MET A 286 -0.17 -22.22 -53.11
C MET A 286 -0.71 -23.66 -53.22
N ASN A 287 -1.78 -24.01 -52.49
CA ASN A 287 -2.48 -25.28 -52.66
C ASN A 287 -3.64 -25.17 -53.67
N TRP A 288 -3.30 -24.99 -54.95
CA TRP A 288 -4.14 -25.42 -56.08
C TRP A 288 -3.26 -25.85 -57.25
N GLY A 289 -3.07 -27.17 -57.40
CA GLY A 289 -2.67 -27.78 -58.67
C GLY A 289 -1.48 -28.74 -58.60
N LEU A 290 -1.69 -29.93 -58.01
CA LEU A 290 -1.41 -31.25 -58.59
C LEU A 290 -2.03 -32.35 -57.73
#